data_AF-A0A641RM09-F1
#
_entry.id   AF-A0A641RM09-F1
#
_cell.length_a   1.000
_cell.length_b   1.000
_cell.length_c   1.000
_cell.angle_alpha   90.00
_cell.angle_beta   90.00
_cell.angle_gamma   90.00
#
_symmetry.space_group_name_H-M   'P 1'
#
loop_
_entity.id
_entity.type
_entity.pdbx_description
1 polymer ?
#
loop_
_entity_poly.entity_id
_entity_poly.type
_entity_poly.pdbx_seq_one_letter_code
_entity_poly.pdbx_strand_id
1 'polypeptide(L)'
;MKRVEGTSGIKLIECVSPARNRWRIRWDVQEREDGSASYMEEGFVGRPHMDTIKSVITDWCNEQIDREILSGFLYEGMPVWLSSENQFNYKAAYDLAVQTGGATLPVTFKFGTDEVP
;
A
#
# COMPACT_ATOMS: atom_id res chain seq x y z
N MET A 1 5.07 -2.64 -12.46
CA MET A 1 5.99 -2.80 -11.30
C MET A 1 6.02 -4.22 -10.75
N LYS A 2 7.16 -4.65 -10.17
CA LYS A 2 7.28 -5.89 -9.38
C LYS A 2 8.39 -5.77 -8.33
N ARG A 3 8.30 -6.52 -7.22
CA ARG A 3 9.43 -6.67 -6.28
C ARG A 3 10.46 -7.65 -6.85
N VAL A 4 11.74 -7.34 -6.68
CA VAL A 4 12.89 -8.08 -7.20
C VAL A 4 13.93 -8.25 -6.11
N GLU A 5 14.52 -9.45 -6.01
CA GLU A 5 15.68 -9.74 -5.17
C GLU A 5 16.97 -9.40 -5.95
N GLY A 6 17.91 -8.74 -5.29
CA GLY A 6 19.17 -8.26 -5.85
C GLY A 6 20.22 -7.99 -4.78
N THR A 7 21.13 -7.06 -5.06
CA THR A 7 22.24 -6.69 -4.16
C THR A 7 22.10 -5.26 -3.67
N SER A 8 22.74 -4.94 -2.54
CA SER A 8 22.88 -3.56 -2.06
C SER A 8 23.63 -2.66 -3.05
N GLY A 9 23.44 -1.35 -2.95
CA GLY A 9 24.19 -0.37 -3.76
C GLY A 9 23.79 -0.28 -5.25
N ILE A 10 22.60 -0.75 -5.62
CA ILE A 10 22.09 -0.62 -7.00
C ILE A 10 21.84 0.84 -7.40
N LYS A 11 21.85 1.11 -8.70
CA LYS A 11 21.42 2.39 -9.23
C LYS A 11 19.90 2.47 -9.25
N LEU A 12 19.35 3.53 -8.67
CA LEU A 12 17.90 3.77 -8.65
C LEU A 12 17.33 4.07 -10.06
N ILE A 13 18.15 4.62 -10.97
CA ILE A 13 17.79 4.85 -12.37
C ILE A 13 18.96 4.39 -13.23
N GLU A 14 18.71 3.49 -14.16
CA GLU A 14 19.77 2.86 -14.95
C GLU A 14 19.34 2.52 -16.38
N CYS A 15 20.21 2.79 -17.35
CA CYS A 15 20.09 2.23 -18.70
C CYS A 15 20.65 0.80 -18.71
N VAL A 16 19.76 -0.19 -18.75
CA VAL A 16 20.12 -1.62 -18.70
C VAL A 16 20.41 -2.21 -20.09
N SER A 17 19.99 -1.54 -21.16
CA SER A 17 20.35 -1.94 -22.53
C SER A 17 20.39 -0.70 -23.43
N PRO A 18 21.59 -0.17 -23.73
CA PRO A 18 21.75 0.98 -24.63
C PRO A 18 21.21 0.70 -26.04
N ALA A 19 21.49 -0.50 -26.59
CA ALA A 19 21.04 -0.90 -27.93
C ALA A 19 19.51 -0.93 -28.08
N ARG A 20 18.78 -1.22 -27.00
CA ARG A 20 17.32 -1.27 -26.97
C ARG A 20 16.69 -0.05 -26.27
N ASN A 21 17.52 0.92 -25.89
CA ASN A 21 17.15 2.06 -25.06
C ASN A 21 16.28 1.66 -23.85
N ARG A 22 16.63 0.57 -23.16
CA ARG A 22 15.86 0.08 -22.01
C ARG A 22 16.40 0.68 -20.73
N TRP A 23 15.50 1.29 -19.97
CA TRP A 23 15.79 1.87 -18.68
C TRP A 23 15.03 1.14 -17.59
N ARG A 24 15.56 1.17 -16.38
CA ARG A 24 14.86 0.69 -15.19
C ARG A 24 14.93 1.75 -14.11
N ILE A 25 13.86 1.84 -13.33
CA ILE A 25 13.85 2.56 -12.07
C ILE A 25 13.63 1.56 -10.94
N ARG A 26 14.22 1.83 -9.78
CA ARG A 26 14.16 1.00 -8.58
C ARG A 26 13.87 1.87 -7.37
N TRP A 27 12.97 1.43 -6.51
CA TRP A 27 12.55 2.13 -5.30
C TRP A 27 12.19 1.14 -4.20
N ASP A 28 11.86 1.66 -3.01
CA ASP A 28 11.58 0.84 -1.82
C ASP A 28 12.69 -0.20 -1.59
N VAL A 29 13.93 0.28 -1.55
CA VAL A 29 15.13 -0.57 -1.40
C VAL A 29 15.23 -0.99 0.06
N GLN A 30 15.21 -2.30 0.28
CA GLN A 30 15.33 -2.94 1.59
C GLN A 30 16.61 -3.77 1.58
N GLU A 31 17.68 -3.22 2.12
CA GLU A 31 18.97 -3.89 2.22
C GLU A 31 19.01 -4.82 3.44
N ARG A 32 19.74 -5.93 3.31
CA ARG A 32 19.95 -6.92 4.35
C ARG A 32 21.43 -6.94 4.76
N GLU A 33 21.73 -7.42 5.96
CA GLU A 33 23.10 -7.44 6.51
C GLU A 33 24.07 -8.31 5.69
N ASP A 34 23.56 -9.27 4.93
CA ASP A 34 24.34 -10.17 4.06
C ASP A 34 24.75 -9.53 2.72
N GLY A 35 24.41 -8.25 2.49
CA GLY A 35 24.68 -7.53 1.24
C GLY A 35 23.65 -7.80 0.13
N SER A 36 22.63 -8.62 0.40
CA SER A 36 21.46 -8.72 -0.47
C SER A 36 20.50 -7.55 -0.24
N ALA A 37 19.66 -7.27 -1.23
CA ALA A 37 18.61 -6.28 -1.11
C ALA A 37 17.38 -6.70 -1.90
N SER A 38 16.21 -6.21 -1.51
CA SER A 38 14.99 -6.33 -2.32
C SER A 38 14.45 -4.94 -2.65
N TYR A 39 13.94 -4.75 -3.86
CA TYR A 39 13.42 -3.46 -4.31
C TYR A 39 12.27 -3.64 -5.30
N MET A 40 11.41 -2.63 -5.38
CA MET A 40 10.45 -2.51 -6.48
C MET A 40 11.16 -2.06 -7.74
N GLU A 41 10.78 -2.63 -8.89
CA GLU A 41 11.39 -2.34 -10.19
C GLU A 41 10.33 -2.14 -11.28
N GLU A 42 10.58 -1.15 -12.14
CA GLU A 42 9.82 -0.92 -13.37
C GLU A 42 10.73 -0.57 -14.55
N GLY A 43 10.40 -1.11 -15.72
CA GLY A 43 11.19 -0.97 -16.94
C GLY A 43 10.51 -0.11 -18.00
N PHE A 44 11.29 0.77 -18.63
CA PHE A 44 10.83 1.73 -19.63
C PHE A 44 11.59 1.57 -20.95
N VAL A 45 10.96 2.00 -22.05
CA VAL A 45 11.66 2.28 -23.31
C VAL A 45 11.93 3.77 -23.35
N GLY A 46 13.21 4.15 -23.44
CA GLY A 46 13.65 5.53 -23.22
C GLY A 46 13.88 5.86 -21.75
N ARG A 47 14.67 6.90 -21.50
CA ARG A 47 14.88 7.41 -20.15
C ARG A 47 13.57 8.05 -19.66
N PRO A 48 12.96 7.57 -18.57
CA PRO A 48 11.71 8.14 -18.09
C PRO A 48 11.91 9.58 -17.63
N HIS A 49 10.90 10.43 -17.85
CA HIS A 49 10.88 11.79 -17.33
C HIS A 49 10.65 11.78 -15.82
N MET A 50 11.04 12.86 -15.14
CA MET A 50 10.87 13.00 -13.69
C MET A 50 9.41 12.81 -13.26
N ASP A 51 8.46 13.37 -14.00
CA ASP A 51 7.04 13.28 -13.66
C ASP A 51 6.50 11.85 -13.78
N THR A 52 6.96 11.10 -14.78
CA THR A 52 6.63 9.67 -14.92
C THR A 52 7.15 8.87 -13.72
N ILE A 53 8.39 9.13 -13.29
CA ILE A 53 8.99 8.46 -12.13
C ILE A 53 8.17 8.76 -10.86
N LYS A 54 7.83 10.03 -10.65
CA LYS A 54 7.01 10.45 -9.50
C LYS A 54 5.65 9.78 -9.50
N SER A 55 4.94 9.77 -10.64
CA SER A 55 3.63 9.12 -10.76
C SER A 55 3.73 7.64 -10.39
N VAL A 56 4.63 6.89 -11.02
CA VAL A 56 4.76 5.45 -10.78
C VAL A 56 5.02 5.12 -9.31
N ILE A 57 5.90 5.87 -8.65
CA ILE A 57 6.21 5.66 -7.24
C ILE A 57 5.02 6.08 -6.36
N THR A 58 4.38 7.21 -6.66
CA THR A 58 3.23 7.71 -5.88
C THR A 58 2.04 6.75 -5.99
N ASP A 59 1.74 6.27 -7.19
CA ASP A 59 0.66 5.32 -7.45
C ASP A 59 0.89 4.01 -6.69
N TRP A 60 2.13 3.51 -6.68
CA TRP A 60 2.50 2.35 -5.88
C TRP A 60 2.34 2.59 -4.38
N CYS A 61 2.82 3.72 -3.86
CA CYS A 61 2.67 4.08 -2.45
C CYS A 61 1.19 4.16 -2.05
N ASN A 62 0.37 4.81 -2.88
CA ASN A 62 -1.07 4.90 -2.66
C ASN A 62 -1.69 3.50 -2.61
N GLU A 63 -1.34 2.58 -3.51
CA GLU A 63 -1.85 1.21 -3.48
C GLU A 63 -1.47 0.46 -2.19
N GLN A 64 -0.26 0.66 -1.66
CA GLN A 64 0.14 0.08 -0.38
C GLN A 64 -0.65 0.67 0.79
N ILE A 65 -0.82 2.00 0.79
CA ILE A 65 -1.58 2.71 1.83
C ILE A 65 -3.05 2.32 1.79
N ASP A 66 -3.68 2.25 0.62
CA ASP A 66 -5.08 1.87 0.45
C ASP A 66 -5.31 0.45 0.98
N ARG A 67 -4.37 -0.47 0.72
CA ARG A 67 -4.42 -1.83 1.26
C ARG A 67 -4.29 -1.85 2.78
N GLU A 68 -3.36 -1.08 3.33
CA GLU A 68 -3.15 -0.99 4.78
C GLU A 68 -4.36 -0.35 5.49
N ILE A 69 -4.98 0.67 4.89
CA ILE A 69 -6.23 1.25 5.37
C ILE A 69 -7.34 0.21 5.32
N LEU A 70 -7.48 -0.50 4.20
CA LEU A 70 -8.59 -1.43 4.00
C LEU A 70 -8.57 -2.58 5.02
N SER A 71 -7.39 -3.11 5.37
CA SER A 71 -7.32 -4.36 6.15
C SER A 71 -6.12 -4.52 7.10
N GLY A 72 -5.24 -3.52 7.21
CA GLY A 72 -4.05 -3.60 8.06
C GLY A 72 -4.35 -3.49 9.57
N PHE A 73 -5.53 -3.02 9.94
CA PHE A 73 -5.90 -2.80 11.34
C PHE A 73 -6.56 -4.03 11.99
N LEU A 74 -6.08 -4.40 13.19
CA LEU A 74 -6.66 -5.43 14.04
C LEU A 74 -7.25 -4.82 15.30
N TYR A 75 -8.49 -5.19 15.63
CA TYR A 75 -9.15 -4.87 16.90
C TYR A 75 -9.44 -6.15 17.66
N GLU A 76 -8.88 -6.29 18.87
CA GLU A 76 -9.01 -7.51 19.70
C GLU A 76 -8.65 -8.81 18.94
N GLY A 77 -7.69 -8.72 18.01
CA GLY A 77 -7.27 -9.85 17.17
C GLY A 77 -8.17 -10.11 15.95
N MET A 78 -9.25 -9.35 15.78
CA MET A 78 -10.15 -9.42 14.62
C MET A 78 -9.74 -8.38 13.57
N PRO A 79 -9.68 -8.76 12.27
CA PRO A 79 -9.41 -7.80 11.20
C PRO A 79 -10.56 -6.83 11.02
N VAL A 80 -10.25 -5.53 10.99
CA VAL A 80 -11.22 -4.48 10.72
C VAL A 80 -11.15 -4.13 9.25
N TRP A 81 -12.24 -4.38 8.53
CA TRP A 81 -12.34 -4.04 7.11
C TRP A 81 -12.89 -2.63 6.94
N LEU A 82 -12.06 -1.69 6.50
CA LEU A 82 -12.42 -0.28 6.34
C LEU A 82 -12.82 0.06 4.91
N SER A 83 -13.75 -0.71 4.33
CA SER A 83 -14.44 -0.28 3.10
C SER A 83 -15.17 1.05 3.33
N SER A 84 -15.46 1.82 2.27
CA SER A 84 -16.19 3.09 2.41
C SER A 84 -17.54 2.93 3.14
N GLU A 85 -18.22 1.80 2.93
CA GLU A 85 -19.46 1.46 3.63
C GLU A 85 -19.21 1.20 5.12
N ASN A 86 -18.19 0.39 5.46
CA ASN A 86 -17.87 0.11 6.86
C ASN A 86 -17.39 1.36 7.61
N GLN A 87 -16.58 2.20 6.97
CA GLN A 87 -16.18 3.49 7.53
C GLN A 87 -17.39 4.36 7.87
N PHE A 88 -18.37 4.44 6.96
CA PHE A 88 -19.61 5.16 7.20
C PHE A 88 -20.41 4.54 8.35
N ASN A 89 -20.57 3.21 8.36
CA ASN A 89 -21.32 2.49 9.40
C ASN A 89 -20.70 2.68 10.79
N TYR A 90 -19.37 2.58 10.91
CA TYR A 90 -18.64 2.79 12.16
C TYR A 90 -18.83 4.23 12.66
N LYS A 91 -18.71 5.22 11.77
CA LYS A 91 -18.89 6.63 12.12
C LYS A 91 -20.33 6.95 12.54
N ALA A 92 -21.32 6.47 11.79
CA ALA A 92 -22.73 6.71 12.07
C ALA A 92 -23.15 6.11 13.41
N ALA A 93 -22.70 4.89 13.71
CA ALA A 93 -22.95 4.22 14.97
C ALA A 93 -22.28 4.94 16.16
N TYR A 94 -21.04 5.40 16.00
CA TYR A 94 -20.36 6.23 16.99
C TYR A 94 -21.12 7.55 17.25
N ASP A 95 -21.50 8.27 16.19
CA ASP A 95 -22.22 9.54 16.32
C ASP A 95 -23.56 9.37 17.03
N LEU A 96 -24.30 8.31 16.71
CA LEU A 96 -25.55 7.99 17.37
C LEU A 96 -25.36 7.70 18.87
N ALA A 97 -24.34 6.93 19.22
CA ALA A 97 -24.02 6.65 20.62
C ALA A 97 -23.67 7.95 21.39
N VAL A 98 -22.88 8.85 20.78
CA VAL A 98 -22.54 10.14 21.37
C VAL A 98 -23.78 11.02 21.54
N GLN A 99 -24.62 11.14 20.51
CA GLN A 99 -25.83 11.98 20.54
C GLN A 99 -26.87 11.51 21.55
N THR A 100 -26.94 10.19 21.79
CA THR A 100 -27.89 9.59 22.72
C THR A 100 -27.33 9.42 24.14
N GLY A 101 -26.10 9.90 24.41
CA GLY A 101 -25.43 9.68 25.68
C GLY A 101 -25.26 8.19 26.03
N GLY A 102 -25.16 7.33 25.02
CA GLY A 102 -25.05 5.88 25.18
C GLY A 102 -26.39 5.15 25.38
N ALA A 103 -27.54 5.81 25.25
CA ALA A 103 -28.84 5.13 25.33
C ALA A 103 -29.10 4.19 24.14
N THR A 104 -28.49 4.47 22.99
CA THR A 104 -28.53 3.63 21.79
C THR A 104 -27.11 3.19 21.44
N LEU A 105 -26.60 2.17 22.13
CA LEU A 105 -25.34 1.54 21.75
C LEU A 105 -25.57 0.62 20.54
N PRO A 106 -24.68 0.64 19.54
CA PRO A 106 -24.75 -0.30 18.42
C PRO A 106 -24.67 -1.74 18.94
N VAL A 107 -25.57 -2.59 18.43
CA VAL A 107 -25.88 -3.88 19.07
C VAL A 107 -24.77 -4.91 18.88
N THR A 108 -24.00 -4.86 17.78
CA THR A 108 -22.78 -5.65 17.54
C THR A 108 -22.11 -5.14 16.26
N PHE A 109 -20.79 -4.89 16.24
CA PHE A 109 -20.04 -4.71 14.99
C PHE A 109 -19.53 -6.06 14.51
N LYS A 110 -19.76 -6.37 13.23
CA LYS A 110 -19.11 -7.50 12.59
C LYS A 110 -17.77 -7.02 12.02
N PHE A 111 -16.72 -7.72 12.42
CA PHE A 111 -15.38 -7.52 11.93
C PHE A 111 -15.04 -8.75 11.09
N GLY A 112 -14.64 -8.52 9.85
CA GLY A 112 -14.48 -9.57 8.86
C GLY A 112 -14.20 -8.97 7.49
N THR A 113 -13.68 -9.78 6.57
CA THR A 113 -13.49 -9.41 5.16
C THR A 113 -14.74 -9.74 4.36
N ASP A 114 -14.79 -9.35 3.08
CA ASP A 114 -15.88 -9.74 2.18
C ASP A 114 -16.03 -11.28 2.05
N GLU A 115 -14.95 -12.03 2.31
CA GLU A 115 -14.88 -13.48 2.22
C GLU A 115 -15.12 -14.19 3.57
N VAL A 116 -14.81 -13.51 4.67
CA VAL A 116 -14.92 -14.04 6.04
C VAL A 116 -15.55 -12.96 6.94
N PRO A 117 -16.89 -12.83 6.93
CA PRO A 117 -17.63 -11.75 7.58
C PRO A 117 -17.86 -11.91 9.08
#